data_AF-A0A747UWN4-F1
#
_entry.id   AF-A0A747UWN4-F1
#
_cell.length_a   1.000
_cell.length_b   1.000
_cell.length_c   1.000
_cell.angle_alpha   90.00
_cell.angle_beta   90.00
_cell.angle_gamma   90.00
#
_symmetry.space_group_name_H-M   'P 1'
#
loop_
_entity.id
_entity.type
_entity.pdbx_description
1 polymer ?
#
loop_
_entity_poly.entity_id
_entity_poly.type
_entity_poly.pdbx_seq_one_letter_code
_entity_poly.pdbx_strand_id
1 'polypeptide(L)'
;MREAICFIHETIYDRNTQFDQLKKNLKCEILKRLKNDSVSVENLINGLKEKGIACGISYSTFNKKKLFSGNIDREEIKEKSQIYGFSTQSDYAHTKHGEKLATVKQHRNDLAHGNVSFAELGKNVSYQDLENVSLEVIAYLDSIANNIEHYINCNGYLAS
;
A
#
# COMPACT_ATOMS: atom_id res chain seq x y z
N MET A 1 -0.28 6.57 1.38
CA MET A 1 -0.09 5.10 1.28
C MET A 1 -0.49 4.51 -0.07
N ARG A 2 -1.77 4.57 -0.52
CA ARG A 2 -2.18 4.02 -1.84
C ARG A 2 -1.30 4.54 -2.98
N GLU A 3 -1.13 5.85 -3.03
CA GLU A 3 -0.29 6.52 -4.03
C GLU A 3 1.18 6.07 -3.97
N ALA A 4 1.75 5.90 -2.78
CA ALA A 4 3.14 5.45 -2.62
C ALA A 4 3.38 4.07 -3.25
N ILE A 5 2.45 3.12 -3.10
CA ILE A 5 2.56 1.82 -3.78
C ILE A 5 2.25 1.94 -5.27
N CYS A 6 1.31 2.80 -5.69
CA CYS A 6 1.10 3.07 -7.12
C CYS A 6 2.38 3.54 -7.78
N PHE A 7 3.15 4.37 -7.09
CA PHE A 7 4.43 4.87 -7.58
C PHE A 7 5.47 3.76 -7.83
N ILE A 8 5.40 2.62 -7.12
CA ILE A 8 6.20 1.43 -7.44
C ILE A 8 5.84 0.89 -8.83
N HIS A 9 4.55 0.76 -9.15
CA HIS A 9 4.08 0.25 -10.45
C HIS A 9 4.36 1.24 -11.58
N GLU A 10 4.14 2.53 -11.33
CA GLU A 10 4.47 3.60 -12.28
C GLU A 10 5.96 3.59 -12.60
N THR A 11 6.83 3.46 -11.58
CA THR A 11 8.27 3.34 -11.79
C THR A 11 8.67 2.12 -12.62
N ILE A 12 8.07 0.95 -12.35
CA ILE A 12 8.30 -0.28 -13.14
C ILE A 12 7.89 -0.08 -14.60
N TYR A 13 6.75 0.56 -14.82
CA TYR A 13 6.21 0.83 -16.16
C TYR A 13 7.06 1.85 -16.92
N ASP A 14 7.39 2.99 -16.30
CA ASP A 14 8.15 4.08 -16.92
C ASP A 14 9.57 3.64 -17.29
N ARG A 15 10.19 2.82 -16.44
CA ARG A 15 11.53 2.26 -16.69
C ARG A 15 11.53 1.05 -17.62
N ASN A 16 10.36 0.64 -18.15
CA ASN A 16 10.18 -0.57 -18.96
C ASN A 16 10.86 -1.80 -18.33
N THR A 17 10.72 -1.96 -17.01
CA THR A 17 11.33 -3.08 -16.29
C THR A 17 10.62 -4.38 -16.68
N GLN A 18 11.40 -5.37 -17.12
CA GLN A 18 10.85 -6.64 -17.57
C GLN A 18 10.42 -7.50 -16.38
N PHE A 19 9.37 -8.30 -16.59
CA PHE A 19 8.79 -9.17 -15.57
C PHE A 19 9.82 -10.12 -14.96
N ASP A 20 10.73 -10.67 -15.76
CA ASP A 20 11.81 -11.57 -15.36
C ASP A 20 12.88 -10.88 -14.49
N GLN A 21 12.99 -9.55 -14.54
CA GLN A 21 13.90 -8.78 -13.69
C GLN A 21 13.31 -8.49 -12.30
N LEU A 22 12.01 -8.70 -12.09
CA LEU A 22 11.37 -8.39 -10.81
C LEU A 22 11.68 -9.42 -9.71
N LYS A 23 11.61 -8.98 -8.45
CA LYS A 23 11.66 -9.89 -7.29
C LYS A 23 10.54 -10.94 -7.35
N LYS A 24 10.84 -12.12 -6.78
CA LYS A 24 9.92 -13.27 -6.74
C LYS A 24 8.53 -12.91 -6.19
N ASN A 25 8.45 -12.15 -5.10
CA ASN A 25 7.16 -11.81 -4.48
C ASN A 25 6.28 -10.95 -5.41
N LEU A 26 6.88 -9.99 -6.10
CA LEU A 26 6.19 -9.18 -7.12
C LEU A 26 5.72 -10.02 -8.30
N LYS A 27 6.59 -10.90 -8.81
CA LYS A 27 6.22 -11.86 -9.88
C LYS A 27 5.01 -12.70 -9.45
N CYS A 28 5.06 -13.27 -8.25
CA CYS A 28 3.95 -14.07 -7.72
C CYS A 28 2.66 -13.26 -7.62
N GLU A 29 2.73 -12.02 -7.15
CA GLU A 29 1.57 -11.14 -7.05
C GLU A 29 0.96 -10.80 -8.41
N ILE A 30 1.78 -10.49 -9.42
CA ILE A 30 1.35 -10.24 -10.79
C ILE A 30 0.65 -11.48 -11.38
N LEU A 31 1.25 -12.66 -11.22
CA LEU A 31 0.66 -13.92 -11.71
C LEU A 31 -0.62 -14.30 -10.97
N LYS A 32 -0.74 -14.01 -9.66
CA LYS A 32 -1.99 -14.20 -8.91
C LYS A 32 -3.12 -13.35 -9.48
N ARG A 33 -2.85 -12.10 -9.87
CA ARG A 33 -3.86 -11.21 -10.48
C ARG A 33 -4.36 -11.73 -11.82
N LEU A 34 -3.46 -12.28 -12.64
CA LEU A 34 -3.84 -12.97 -13.88
C LEU A 34 -4.73 -14.18 -13.61
N LYS A 35 -4.37 -15.01 -12.62
CA LYS A 35 -5.10 -16.25 -12.32
C LYS A 35 -6.54 -16.01 -11.82
N ASN A 36 -6.77 -14.92 -11.09
CA ASN A 36 -8.03 -14.71 -10.37
C ASN A 36 -9.13 -14.00 -11.20
N ASP A 37 -9.09 -14.10 -12.54
CA ASP A 37 -9.97 -13.40 -13.51
C ASP A 37 -10.16 -11.90 -13.23
N SER A 38 -9.22 -11.32 -12.49
CA SER A 38 -9.31 -9.94 -12.01
C SER A 38 -8.99 -8.94 -13.12
N VAL A 39 -8.47 -9.46 -14.24
CA VAL A 39 -7.95 -8.79 -15.44
C VAL A 39 -8.66 -9.40 -16.64
N SER A 40 -9.33 -8.57 -17.44
CA SER A 40 -9.94 -9.04 -18.69
C SER A 40 -8.87 -9.37 -19.73
N VAL A 41 -9.16 -10.35 -20.60
CA VAL A 41 -8.27 -10.71 -21.72
C VAL A 41 -8.02 -9.51 -22.62
N GLU A 42 -9.03 -8.66 -22.83
CA GLU A 42 -8.90 -7.44 -23.62
C GLU A 42 -7.89 -6.46 -23.02
N ASN A 43 -7.98 -6.19 -21.71
CA ASN A 43 -7.04 -5.30 -21.02
C ASN A 43 -5.62 -5.86 -21.06
N LEU A 44 -5.47 -7.17 -20.92
CA LEU A 44 -4.20 -7.85 -21.07
C LEU A 44 -3.64 -7.61 -22.47
N ILE A 45 -4.38 -7.96 -23.52
CA ILE A 45 -3.94 -7.81 -24.92
C ILE A 45 -3.57 -6.36 -25.26
N ASN A 46 -4.31 -5.37 -24.75
CA ASN A 46 -3.99 -3.96 -24.96
C ASN A 46 -2.65 -3.58 -24.32
N GLY A 47 -2.41 -3.97 -23.06
CA GLY A 47 -1.13 -3.71 -22.40
C GLY A 47 0.05 -4.45 -23.05
N LEU A 48 -0.18 -5.66 -23.57
CA LEU A 48 0.82 -6.42 -24.31
C LEU A 48 1.20 -5.76 -25.64
N LYS A 49 0.24 -5.16 -26.35
CA LYS A 49 0.51 -4.40 -27.59
C LYS A 49 1.36 -3.16 -27.32
N GLU A 50 1.13 -2.50 -26.20
CA GLU A 50 1.79 -1.24 -25.86
C GLU A 50 3.25 -1.42 -25.42
N LYS A 51 3.52 -2.45 -24.61
CA LYS A 51 4.83 -2.63 -23.93
C LYS A 51 5.50 -3.98 -24.20
N GLY A 52 4.91 -4.84 -25.04
CA GLY A 52 5.38 -6.20 -25.27
C GLY A 52 5.09 -7.14 -24.09
N ILE A 53 5.31 -8.45 -24.27
CA ILE A 53 5.04 -9.47 -23.25
C ILE A 53 5.88 -9.27 -21.99
N ALA A 54 7.16 -8.94 -22.17
CA ALA A 54 8.11 -8.81 -21.07
C ALA A 54 7.68 -7.74 -20.04
N CYS A 55 7.11 -6.61 -20.48
CA CYS A 55 6.74 -5.52 -19.58
C CYS A 55 5.21 -5.39 -19.40
N GLY A 56 4.44 -5.67 -20.45
CA GLY A 56 3.00 -5.44 -20.51
C GLY A 56 2.19 -6.27 -19.51
N ILE A 57 2.70 -7.45 -19.09
CA ILE A 57 2.05 -8.28 -18.07
C ILE A 57 1.98 -7.56 -16.72
N SER A 58 3.07 -6.89 -16.29
CA SER A 58 3.11 -6.16 -15.03
C SER A 58 2.10 -5.01 -15.02
N TYR A 59 2.02 -4.27 -16.12
CA TYR A 59 1.14 -3.11 -16.29
C TYR A 59 -0.34 -3.50 -16.37
N SER A 60 -0.69 -4.39 -17.29
CA SER A 60 -2.08 -4.75 -17.59
C SER A 60 -2.80 -5.43 -16.42
N THR A 61 -2.06 -6.00 -15.48
CA THR A 61 -2.63 -6.70 -14.32
C THR A 61 -2.84 -5.80 -13.11
N PHE A 62 -2.24 -4.61 -13.09
CA PHE A 62 -2.34 -3.72 -11.95
C PHE A 62 -3.68 -2.97 -11.94
N ASN A 63 -4.39 -3.06 -10.82
CA ASN A 63 -5.60 -2.29 -10.59
C ASN A 63 -5.47 -1.51 -9.28
N LYS A 64 -5.21 -0.21 -9.39
CA LYS A 64 -5.10 0.73 -8.26
C LYS A 64 -6.28 0.67 -7.30
N LYS A 65 -7.50 0.44 -7.78
CA LYS A 65 -8.71 0.39 -6.94
C LYS A 65 -8.69 -0.82 -6.01
N LYS A 66 -8.19 -1.96 -6.49
CA LYS A 66 -8.08 -3.23 -5.73
C LYS A 66 -6.91 -3.28 -4.75
N LEU A 67 -6.07 -2.24 -4.69
CA LEU A 67 -4.86 -2.26 -3.87
C LEU A 67 -5.15 -2.28 -2.35
N PHE A 68 -6.09 -1.43 -1.92
CA PHE A 68 -6.57 -1.33 -0.53
C PHE A 68 -8.09 -1.32 -0.54
N SER A 69 -8.73 -2.06 0.38
CA SER A 69 -10.19 -2.13 0.51
C SER A 69 -10.82 -0.92 1.22
N GLY A 70 -10.05 0.17 1.40
CA GLY A 70 -10.48 1.42 2.04
C GLY A 70 -10.05 1.56 3.51
N ASN A 71 -9.34 0.56 4.03
CA ASN A 71 -9.22 0.31 5.46
C ASN A 71 -7.78 -0.01 5.87
N ILE A 72 -6.90 0.99 5.69
CA ILE A 72 -5.47 0.86 5.99
C ILE A 72 -5.25 0.81 7.50
N ASP A 73 -4.64 -0.29 7.94
CA ASP A 73 -4.05 -0.44 9.27
C ASP A 73 -2.62 -0.97 9.18
N ARG A 74 -2.01 -1.22 10.34
CA ARG A 74 -0.64 -1.73 10.45
C ARG A 74 -0.49 -3.10 9.78
N GLU A 75 -1.46 -4.00 9.92
CA GLU A 75 -1.37 -5.35 9.36
C GLU A 75 -1.48 -5.31 7.83
N GLU A 76 -2.41 -4.51 7.29
CA GLU A 76 -2.51 -4.34 5.83
C GLU A 76 -1.21 -3.73 5.25
N ILE A 77 -0.58 -2.77 5.94
CA ILE A 77 0.73 -2.23 5.55
C ILE A 77 1.80 -3.33 5.57
N LYS A 78 1.84 -4.16 6.61
CA LYS A 78 2.80 -5.25 6.76
C LYS A 78 2.61 -6.31 5.66
N GLU A 79 1.38 -6.69 5.34
CA GLU A 79 1.08 -7.60 4.23
C GLU A 79 1.58 -7.02 2.89
N LYS A 80 1.30 -5.74 2.61
CA LYS A 80 1.85 -5.09 1.42
C LYS A 80 3.37 -5.05 1.43
N SER A 81 3.99 -4.80 2.58
CA SER A 81 5.46 -4.78 2.70
C SER A 81 6.09 -6.13 2.35
N GLN A 82 5.43 -7.24 2.64
CA GLN A 82 5.91 -8.58 2.28
C GLN A 82 5.78 -8.85 0.78
N ILE A 83 4.69 -8.36 0.16
CA ILE A 83 4.45 -8.50 -1.28
C ILE A 83 5.45 -7.67 -2.08
N TYR A 84 5.60 -6.39 -1.73
CA TYR A 84 6.41 -5.45 -2.49
C TYR A 84 7.89 -5.49 -2.05
N GLY A 85 8.17 -5.72 -0.77
CA GLY A 85 9.52 -5.83 -0.24
C GLY A 85 10.11 -4.52 0.28
N PHE A 86 9.29 -3.50 0.57
CA PHE A 86 9.72 -2.29 1.27
C PHE A 86 9.80 -2.52 2.79
N SER A 87 10.60 -1.71 3.48
CA SER A 87 10.74 -1.81 4.94
C SER A 87 9.55 -1.22 5.68
N THR A 88 9.18 -1.79 6.82
CA THR A 88 8.21 -1.22 7.78
C THR A 88 8.88 -0.69 9.04
N GLN A 89 10.21 -0.66 9.06
CA GLN A 89 10.97 -0.11 10.18
C GLN A 89 10.63 1.37 10.34
N SER A 90 10.37 1.76 11.58
CA SER A 90 10.02 3.12 11.98
C SER A 90 10.63 3.36 13.36
N ASP A 91 10.71 4.62 13.80
CA ASP A 91 11.15 4.94 15.15
C ASP A 91 10.00 4.71 16.14
N TYR A 92 10.15 3.76 17.07
CA TYR A 92 9.12 3.45 18.06
C TYR A 92 8.75 4.65 18.92
N ALA A 93 9.70 5.50 19.27
CA ALA A 93 9.47 6.62 20.17
C ALA A 93 8.40 7.57 19.63
N HIS A 94 8.41 7.82 18.31
CA HIS A 94 7.53 8.76 17.64
C HIS A 94 6.32 8.11 16.95
N THR A 95 6.44 6.85 16.54
CA THR A 95 5.44 6.21 15.67
C THR A 95 4.62 5.14 16.38
N LYS A 96 5.09 4.65 17.53
CA LYS A 96 4.59 3.44 18.20
C LYS A 96 4.37 2.26 17.24
N HIS A 97 5.15 2.22 16.15
CA HIS A 97 4.98 1.28 15.04
C HIS A 97 3.53 1.15 14.53
N GLY A 98 2.76 2.25 14.55
CA GLY A 98 1.41 2.28 14.05
C GLY A 98 0.38 1.55 14.93
N GLU A 99 0.66 1.32 16.21
CA GLU A 99 -0.27 0.65 17.14
C GLU A 99 -1.68 1.27 17.15
N LYS A 100 -1.79 2.59 16.99
CA LYS A 100 -3.07 3.31 17.02
C LYS A 100 -3.84 3.31 15.69
N LEU A 101 -3.25 2.86 14.58
CA LEU A 101 -3.91 2.86 13.27
C LEU A 101 -5.20 2.04 13.25
N ALA A 102 -5.20 0.87 13.90
CA ALA A 102 -6.39 0.03 13.97
C ALA A 102 -7.53 0.73 14.72
N THR A 103 -7.23 1.39 15.84
CA THR A 103 -8.19 2.17 16.62
C THR A 103 -8.74 3.35 15.80
N VAL A 104 -7.87 4.13 15.16
CA VAL A 104 -8.29 5.27 14.32
C VAL A 104 -9.16 4.81 13.15
N LYS A 105 -8.78 3.72 12.48
CA LYS A 105 -9.57 3.09 11.41
C LYS A 105 -10.96 2.70 11.91
N GLN A 106 -11.03 2.00 13.05
CA GLN A 106 -12.30 1.54 13.61
C GLN A 106 -13.20 2.73 13.96
N HIS A 107 -12.69 3.72 14.71
CA HIS A 107 -13.45 4.90 15.09
C HIS A 107 -13.93 5.72 13.88
N ARG A 108 -13.08 5.90 12.86
CA ARG A 108 -13.50 6.55 11.61
C ARG A 108 -14.66 5.80 10.95
N ASN A 109 -14.60 4.48 10.90
CA ASN A 109 -15.65 3.66 10.28
C ASN A 109 -16.94 3.71 11.10
N ASP A 110 -16.87 3.62 12.43
CA ASP A 110 -18.03 3.71 13.29
C ASP A 110 -18.73 5.07 13.17
N LEU A 111 -17.95 6.17 13.12
CA LEU A 111 -18.48 7.51 12.89
C LEU A 111 -19.11 7.64 11.49
N ALA A 112 -18.46 7.13 10.45
CA ALA A 112 -18.95 7.23 9.06
C ALA A 112 -20.23 6.42 8.81
N HIS A 113 -20.38 5.29 9.48
CA HIS A 113 -21.60 4.47 9.40
C HIS A 113 -22.69 4.91 10.39
N GLY A 114 -22.40 5.86 11.28
CA GLY A 114 -23.33 6.29 12.32
C GLY A 114 -23.54 5.25 13.43
N ASN A 115 -22.61 4.30 13.59
CA ASN A 115 -22.64 3.32 14.68
C ASN A 115 -22.43 3.98 16.04
N VAL A 116 -21.66 5.07 16.07
CA VAL A 116 -21.38 5.91 17.25
C VAL A 116 -21.38 7.38 16.84
N SER A 117 -21.76 8.26 17.76
CA SER A 117 -21.65 9.70 17.59
C SER A 117 -20.30 10.25 18.06
N PHE A 118 -19.92 11.44 17.59
CA PHE A 118 -18.74 12.16 18.09
C PHE A 118 -18.80 12.43 19.60
N ALA A 119 -20.00 12.71 20.14
CA ALA A 119 -20.18 12.98 21.56
C ALA A 119 -19.93 11.73 22.42
N GLU A 120 -20.42 10.56 21.98
CA GLU A 120 -20.19 9.29 22.67
C GLU A 120 -18.71 8.91 22.67
N LEU A 121 -18.04 9.06 21.52
CA LEU A 121 -16.63 8.70 21.37
C LEU A 121 -15.70 9.69 22.09
N GLY A 122 -15.99 10.99 21.98
CA GLY A 122 -15.18 12.05 22.59
C GLY A 122 -15.31 12.19 24.10
N LYS A 123 -16.36 11.63 24.72
CA LYS A 123 -16.59 11.74 26.18
C LYS A 123 -15.42 11.24 27.03
N ASN A 124 -14.69 10.23 26.53
CA ASN A 124 -13.59 9.58 27.25
C ASN A 124 -12.22 9.87 26.62
N VAL A 125 -12.13 10.83 25.70
CA VAL A 125 -10.88 11.13 24.97
C VAL A 125 -10.54 12.60 25.20
N SER A 126 -9.37 12.86 25.78
CA SER A 126 -8.90 14.23 25.95
C SER A 126 -8.38 14.81 24.64
N TYR A 127 -8.29 16.14 24.57
CA TYR A 127 -7.61 16.81 23.45
C TYR A 127 -6.18 16.30 23.27
N GLN A 128 -5.44 16.11 24.38
CA GLN A 128 -4.07 15.63 24.33
C GLN A 128 -3.98 14.21 23.77
N ASP A 129 -4.94 13.34 24.08
CA ASP A 129 -4.99 11.99 23.52
C ASP A 129 -5.20 12.03 22.00
N LEU A 130 -6.12 12.88 21.52
CA LEU A 130 -6.35 13.07 20.08
C LEU A 130 -5.11 13.61 19.37
N GLU A 131 -4.44 14.60 19.96
CA GLU A 131 -3.22 15.17 19.42
C GLU A 131 -2.11 14.12 19.34
N ASN A 132 -1.84 13.40 20.43
CA ASN A 132 -0.81 12.36 20.49
C ASN A 132 -1.08 11.26 19.47
N VAL A 133 -2.32 10.74 19.40
CA VAL A 133 -2.70 9.72 18.42
C VAL A 133 -2.53 10.23 16.98
N SER A 134 -2.91 11.48 16.72
CA SER A 134 -2.76 12.09 15.39
C SER A 134 -1.30 12.19 14.98
N LEU A 135 -0.44 12.69 15.88
CA LEU A 135 1.01 12.81 15.64
C LEU A 135 1.66 11.44 15.43
N GLU A 136 1.35 10.46 16.27
CA GLU A 136 1.89 9.09 16.14
C GLU A 136 1.50 8.44 14.80
N VAL A 137 0.23 8.58 14.39
CA VAL A 137 -0.27 8.00 13.13
C VAL A 137 0.35 8.70 11.92
N ILE A 138 0.42 10.04 11.93
CA ILE A 138 1.05 10.80 10.84
C ILE A 138 2.52 10.41 10.72
N ALA A 139 3.28 10.43 11.82
CA ALA A 139 4.70 10.08 11.84
C ALA A 139 4.94 8.64 11.33
N TYR A 140 4.08 7.69 11.69
CA TYR A 140 4.19 6.32 11.18
C TYR A 140 3.92 6.25 9.67
N LEU A 141 2.84 6.87 9.17
CA LEU A 141 2.52 6.83 7.74
C LEU A 141 3.59 7.52 6.89
N ASP A 142 4.17 8.61 7.38
CA ASP A 142 5.30 9.30 6.74
C ASP A 142 6.55 8.42 6.72
N SER A 143 6.88 7.76 7.84
CA SER A 143 7.99 6.80 7.89
C SER A 143 7.82 5.67 6.86
N ILE A 144 6.61 5.15 6.69
CA ILE A 144 6.34 4.10 5.69
C ILE A 144 6.45 4.66 4.26
N ALA A 145 5.98 5.88 4.01
CA ALA A 145 6.13 6.53 2.71
C ALA A 145 7.61 6.71 2.34
N ASN A 146 8.43 7.18 3.28
CA ASN A 146 9.88 7.32 3.11
C ASN A 146 10.57 5.97 2.84
N ASN A 147 10.15 4.90 3.51
CA ASN A 147 10.67 3.56 3.25
C ASN A 147 10.34 3.06 1.84
N ILE A 148 9.15 3.38 1.33
CA ILE A 148 8.75 3.05 -0.05
C ILE A 148 9.56 3.88 -1.05
N GLU A 149 9.72 5.18 -0.80
CA GLU A 149 10.55 6.04 -1.63
C GLU A 149 12.00 5.54 -1.70
N HIS A 150 12.61 5.23 -0.55
CA HIS A 150 13.95 4.64 -0.50
C HIS A 150 14.03 3.31 -1.28
N TYR A 151 13.04 2.44 -1.11
CA TYR A 151 12.93 1.18 -1.85
C TYR A 151 12.90 1.41 -3.37
N ILE A 152 12.15 2.41 -3.85
CA ILE A 152 12.07 2.76 -5.28
C ILE A 152 13.42 3.30 -5.77
N ASN A 153 14.02 4.22 -5.02
CA ASN A 153 15.28 4.87 -5.38
C ASN A 153 16.45 3.88 -5.45
N CYS A 154 16.42 2.83 -4.61
CA CYS A 154 17.43 1.76 -4.62
C CYS A 154 17.10 0.61 -5.60
N ASN A 155 16.12 0.76 -6.48
CA ASN A 155 15.64 -0.30 -7.38
C ASN A 155 15.27 -1.59 -6.63
N GLY A 156 14.72 -1.47 -5.42
CA GLY A 156 14.44 -2.57 -4.51
C GLY A 156 13.44 -3.60 -5.05
N TYR A 157 12.77 -3.30 -6.16
CA TYR A 157 11.86 -4.19 -6.89
C TYR A 157 12.56 -5.15 -7.85
N LEU A 158 13.84 -4.93 -8.17
CA LEU A 158 14.64 -5.83 -9.00
C LEU A 158 15.15 -7.03 -8.20
N ALA A 159 15.17 -8.19 -8.86
CA ALA A 159 15.94 -9.33 -8.40
C ALA A 159 17.43 -9.01 -8.56
N SER A 160 18.21 -9.18 -7.49
CA SER A 160 19.67 -9.12 -7.53
C SER A 160 20.25 -10.23 -8.40
#